data_AF-A0A368KFK0-F1
#
_entry.id   AF-A0A368KFK0-F1
#
_cell.length_a   1.000
_cell.length_b   1.000
_cell.length_c   1.000
_cell.angle_alpha   90.00
_cell.angle_beta   90.00
_cell.angle_gamma   90.00
#
_symmetry.space_group_name_H-M   'P 1'
#
loop_
_entity.id
_entity.type
_entity.pdbx_description
1 polymer ?
#
loop_
_entity_poly.entity_id
_entity_poly.type
_entity_poly.pdbx_seq_one_letter_code
_entity_poly.pdbx_strand_id
1 'polypeptide(L)'
;MRLFGIALCAVSASCLLWSWQPAARKVTSGTSANQLVHWRDADHDWLLVVDPATRELVVYDAVDGRPLDRLGADDGLPDVQSIAPQGRGLLVAGAQPRTARRLELPELRAVAIDGR
;
A
#
# COMPACT_ATOMS: atom_id res chain seq x y z
N MET A 1 41.45 54.29 5.72
CA MET A 1 41.93 52.96 6.15
C MET A 1 40.78 52.27 6.87
N ARG A 2 40.10 51.35 6.17
CA ARG A 2 40.04 49.91 6.51
C ARG A 2 39.16 49.61 7.74
N LEU A 3 37.92 49.20 7.47
CA LEU A 3 37.20 48.14 8.21
C LEU A 3 36.11 47.55 7.29
N PHE A 4 36.58 47.04 6.15
CA PHE A 4 35.90 45.97 5.41
C PHE A 4 35.90 44.75 6.33
N GLY A 5 34.78 44.41 6.95
CA GLY A 5 34.79 43.32 7.95
C GLY A 5 33.45 42.68 8.30
N ILE A 6 32.36 42.96 7.59
CA ILE A 6 31.05 42.35 7.91
C ILE A 6 30.34 41.76 6.66
N ALA A 7 30.94 41.86 5.48
CA ALA A 7 30.32 41.33 4.25
C ALA A 7 30.62 39.84 3.97
N LEU A 8 31.23 39.10 4.91
CA LEU A 8 31.77 37.76 4.66
C LEU A 8 31.28 36.67 5.65
N CYS A 9 30.07 36.80 6.19
CA CYS A 9 29.47 35.71 7.01
C CYS A 9 28.14 35.17 6.44
N ALA A 10 27.52 35.86 5.47
CA ALA A 10 26.19 35.47 4.98
C ALA A 10 26.21 34.35 3.92
N VAL A 11 27.35 34.09 3.27
CA VAL A 11 27.43 33.08 2.19
C VAL A 11 27.70 31.68 2.74
N SER A 12 28.40 31.57 3.88
CA SER A 12 28.87 30.29 4.42
C SER A 12 27.77 29.44 5.07
N ALA A 13 26.76 30.08 5.67
CA ALA A 13 25.65 29.39 6.31
C ALA A 13 24.76 28.64 5.30
N SER A 14 24.68 29.15 4.06
CA SER A 14 23.87 28.55 2.99
C SER A 14 24.43 27.22 2.49
N CYS A 15 25.75 26.99 2.57
CA CYS A 15 26.35 25.72 2.16
C CYS A 15 26.10 24.59 3.18
N LEU A 16 25.94 24.92 4.47
CA LEU A 16 25.74 23.92 5.52
C LEU A 16 24.28 23.52 5.70
N LEU A 17 23.33 24.36 5.26
CA LEU A 17 21.91 23.99 5.18
C LEU A 17 21.60 23.09 3.97
N TRP A 18 22.45 23.05 2.95
CA TRP A 18 22.27 22.17 1.79
C TRP A 18 22.75 20.74 2.05
N SER A 19 23.76 20.54 2.91
CA SER A 19 24.25 19.20 3.25
C SER A 19 23.30 18.42 4.16
N TRP A 20 22.32 19.10 4.74
CA TRP A 20 21.23 18.53 5.53
C TRP A 20 19.91 18.53 4.76
N GLN A 21 19.94 18.35 3.43
CA GLN A 21 18.75 17.80 2.78
C GLN A 21 18.64 16.35 3.25
N PRO A 22 17.64 15.97 4.08
CA PRO A 22 17.36 14.57 4.31
C PRO A 22 17.23 13.98 2.92
N ALA A 23 18.02 12.95 2.61
CA ALA A 23 17.92 12.27 1.34
C ALA A 23 16.44 12.10 1.10
N ALA A 24 15.90 12.86 0.13
CA ALA A 24 14.56 12.64 -0.34
C ALA A 24 14.68 11.21 -0.79
N ARG A 25 14.25 10.29 0.07
CA ARG A 25 14.15 8.90 -0.26
C ARG A 25 13.26 9.04 -1.47
N LYS A 26 13.86 8.91 -2.65
CA LYS A 26 13.18 8.38 -3.79
C LYS A 26 12.76 7.04 -3.23
N VAL A 27 11.65 7.04 -2.50
CA VAL A 27 10.62 6.04 -2.67
C VAL A 27 10.39 6.20 -4.15
N THR A 28 11.22 5.49 -4.92
CA THR A 28 10.78 4.83 -6.11
C THR A 28 9.45 4.28 -5.66
N SER A 29 8.40 5.05 -5.94
CA SER A 29 7.13 4.48 -6.34
C SER A 29 7.43 3.83 -7.70
N GLY A 30 8.41 2.92 -7.74
CA GLY A 30 8.21 1.71 -8.50
C GLY A 30 6.93 1.21 -7.87
N THR A 31 5.88 1.16 -8.68
CA THR A 31 4.62 0.53 -8.36
C THR A 31 4.91 -0.67 -7.46
N SER A 32 4.88 -0.48 -6.15
CA SER A 32 4.88 -1.59 -5.23
C SER A 32 3.53 -2.18 -5.52
N ALA A 33 3.53 -3.21 -6.37
CA ALA A 33 2.48 -4.17 -6.48
C ALA A 33 2.29 -4.67 -5.04
N ASN A 34 1.45 -3.98 -4.28
CA ASN A 34 1.37 -4.21 -2.87
C ASN A 34 0.65 -5.55 -2.76
N GLN A 35 1.37 -6.58 -2.36
CA GLN A 35 0.82 -7.95 -2.26
C GLN A 35 0.17 -8.17 -0.89
N LEU A 36 0.22 -7.15 -0.03
CA LEU A 36 -0.23 -7.19 1.35
C LEU A 36 -0.92 -5.88 1.70
N VAL A 37 -2.17 -5.94 2.15
CA VAL A 37 -2.88 -4.79 2.68
C VAL A 37 -3.40 -5.15 4.06
N HIS A 38 -2.98 -4.38 5.05
CA HIS A 38 -3.60 -4.40 6.37
C HIS A 38 -4.83 -3.49 6.32
N TRP A 39 -6.00 -4.04 6.60
CA TRP A 39 -7.26 -3.33 6.62
C TRP A 39 -7.90 -3.40 7.98
N ARG A 40 -8.36 -2.26 8.49
CA ARG A 40 -9.04 -2.18 9.77
C ARG A 40 -10.23 -1.24 9.69
N ASP A 41 -11.38 -1.71 10.15
CA ASP A 41 -12.57 -0.89 10.38
C ASP A 41 -13.06 -1.04 11.83
N ALA A 42 -14.26 -0.54 12.13
CA ALA A 42 -14.81 -0.59 13.48
C ALA A 42 -15.10 -2.02 13.97
N ASP A 43 -15.32 -2.96 13.06
CA ASP A 43 -15.78 -4.32 13.35
C ASP A 43 -14.72 -5.38 13.00
N HIS A 44 -13.76 -5.06 12.13
CA HIS A 44 -12.82 -6.04 11.55
C HIS A 44 -11.37 -5.54 11.53
N ASP A 45 -10.45 -6.48 11.73
CA ASP A 45 -9.02 -6.30 11.54
C ASP A 45 -8.51 -7.45 10.65
N TRP A 46 -8.22 -7.14 9.39
CA TRP A 46 -7.92 -8.13 8.36
C TRP A 46 -6.58 -7.87 7.68
N LEU A 47 -5.96 -8.95 7.24
CA LEU A 47 -4.77 -8.95 6.42
C LEU A 47 -5.09 -9.57 5.06
N LEU A 48 -5.11 -8.74 4.03
CA LEU A 48 -5.41 -9.10 2.65
C LEU A 48 -4.10 -9.43 1.94
N VAL A 49 -3.97 -10.63 1.40
CA VAL A 49 -2.71 -11.13 0.83
C VAL A 49 -2.96 -11.70 -0.56
N VAL A 50 -2.11 -11.38 -1.52
CA VAL A 50 -2.09 -12.06 -2.81
C VAL A 50 -1.32 -13.36 -2.68
N ASP A 51 -1.96 -14.50 -2.96
CA ASP A 51 -1.28 -15.79 -3.09
C ASP A 51 -0.64 -15.87 -4.49
N PRO A 52 0.70 -15.84 -4.61
CA PRO A 52 1.35 -15.83 -5.91
C PRO A 52 1.25 -17.18 -6.64
N ALA A 53 0.95 -18.28 -5.94
CA ALA A 53 0.84 -19.60 -6.53
C ALA A 53 -0.53 -19.78 -7.20
N THR A 54 -1.60 -19.35 -6.55
CA THR A 54 -2.96 -19.48 -7.08
C THR A 54 -3.46 -18.22 -7.79
N ARG A 55 -2.79 -17.07 -7.59
CA ARG A 55 -3.23 -15.74 -8.06
C ARG A 55 -4.58 -15.33 -7.48
N GLU A 56 -4.83 -15.75 -6.25
CA GLU A 56 -6.04 -15.42 -5.50
C GLU A 56 -5.75 -14.38 -4.44
N LEU A 57 -6.80 -13.70 -3.98
CA LEU A 57 -6.77 -12.85 -2.81
C LEU A 57 -7.19 -13.67 -1.59
N VAL A 58 -6.27 -13.88 -0.66
CA VAL A 58 -6.55 -14.56 0.61
C VAL A 58 -6.80 -13.52 1.69
N VAL A 59 -7.88 -13.69 2.43
CA VAL A 59 -8.25 -12.84 3.57
C VAL A 59 -7.85 -13.57 4.84
N TYR A 60 -7.02 -12.93 5.65
CA TYR A 60 -6.64 -13.43 6.97
C TYR A 60 -7.21 -12.55 8.07
N ASP A 61 -7.45 -13.15 9.23
CA ASP A 61 -7.65 -12.40 10.47
C ASP A 61 -6.30 -11.79 10.89
N ALA A 62 -6.24 -10.49 11.12
CA ALA A 62 -5.00 -9.82 11.48
C ALA A 62 -4.56 -10.09 12.93
N VAL A 63 -5.46 -10.60 13.78
CA VAL A 63 -5.19 -10.87 15.21
C VAL A 63 -4.43 -12.17 15.37
N ASP A 64 -4.89 -13.25 14.74
CA ASP A 64 -4.31 -14.60 14.89
C ASP A 64 -3.69 -15.16 13.60
N GLY A 65 -3.84 -14.47 12.47
CA GLY A 65 -3.27 -14.88 11.18
C GLY A 65 -3.99 -16.07 10.55
N ARG A 66 -5.19 -16.46 11.03
CA ARG A 66 -5.94 -17.56 10.41
C ARG A 66 -6.49 -17.13 9.05
N PRO A 67 -6.47 -18.00 8.02
CA PRO A 67 -7.18 -17.72 6.79
C PRO A 67 -8.68 -17.74 7.07
N LEU A 68 -9.36 -16.68 6.68
CA LEU A 68 -10.81 -16.55 6.77
C LEU A 68 -11.45 -16.97 5.45
N ASP A 69 -10.86 -16.56 4.33
CA ASP A 69 -11.47 -16.71 3.02
C ASP A 69 -10.46 -16.62 1.86
N ARG A 70 -10.85 -17.10 0.68
CA ARG A 70 -10.07 -17.03 -0.57
C ARG A 70 -10.98 -16.58 -1.70
N LEU A 71 -10.61 -15.46 -2.32
CA LEU A 71 -11.32 -14.87 -3.44
C LEU A 71 -10.53 -15.06 -4.73
N GLY A 72 -11.16 -15.69 -5.72
CA GLY A 72 -10.54 -16.05 -6.99
C GLY A 72 -11.41 -15.69 -8.19
N ALA A 73 -11.19 -16.41 -9.29
CA ALA A 73 -11.94 -16.21 -10.54
C ALA A 73 -13.44 -16.48 -10.36
N ASP A 74 -13.82 -17.43 -9.50
CA ASP A 74 -15.22 -17.77 -9.20
C ASP A 74 -15.97 -16.60 -8.51
N ASP A 75 -15.24 -15.78 -7.76
CA ASP A 75 -15.75 -14.53 -7.17
C ASP A 75 -15.71 -13.35 -8.14
N GLY A 76 -15.28 -13.61 -9.39
CA GLY A 76 -15.11 -12.64 -10.47
C GLY A 76 -13.87 -11.74 -10.31
N LEU A 77 -12.90 -12.13 -9.48
CA LEU A 77 -11.62 -11.43 -9.45
C LEU A 77 -10.78 -11.84 -10.67
N PRO A 78 -9.95 -10.92 -11.19
CA PRO A 78 -8.93 -11.31 -12.16
C PRO A 78 -7.85 -12.15 -11.47
N ASP A 79 -6.98 -12.79 -12.26
CA ASP A 79 -5.70 -13.35 -11.82
C ASP A 79 -4.90 -12.31 -11.01
N VAL A 80 -5.04 -12.31 -9.69
CA VAL A 80 -4.60 -11.24 -8.81
C VAL A 80 -3.09 -11.18 -8.79
N GLN A 81 -2.55 -9.99 -9.07
CA GLN A 81 -1.10 -9.74 -9.03
C GLN A 81 -0.73 -8.67 -8.02
N SER A 82 -1.63 -7.73 -7.78
CA SER A 82 -1.43 -6.68 -6.79
C SER A 82 -2.74 -6.19 -6.24
N ILE A 83 -2.68 -5.69 -5.03
CA ILE A 83 -3.80 -5.06 -4.36
C ILE A 83 -3.37 -3.68 -3.88
N ALA A 84 -4.30 -2.73 -3.79
CA ALA A 84 -4.02 -1.42 -3.24
C ALA A 84 -5.26 -0.86 -2.53
N PRO A 85 -5.09 -0.25 -1.35
CA PRO A 85 -6.21 0.44 -0.70
C PRO A 85 -6.64 1.63 -1.57
N GLN A 86 -7.95 1.75 -1.79
CA GLN A 86 -8.55 2.85 -2.55
C GLN A 86 -9.79 3.39 -1.82
N GLY A 87 -9.59 4.43 -1.00
CA GLY A 87 -10.66 5.02 -0.20
C GLY A 87 -11.24 4.00 0.78
N ARG A 88 -12.51 3.62 0.59
CA ARG A 88 -13.21 2.58 1.38
C ARG A 88 -13.18 1.19 0.73
N GLY A 89 -12.45 1.05 -0.36
CA GLY A 89 -12.38 -0.16 -1.17
C GLY A 89 -10.95 -0.69 -1.29
N LEU A 90 -10.85 -1.88 -1.88
CA LEU A 90 -9.59 -2.46 -2.32
C LEU A 90 -9.59 -2.51 -3.84
N LEU A 91 -8.58 -1.93 -4.48
CA LEU A 91 -8.34 -2.12 -5.89
C LEU A 91 -7.51 -3.39 -6.07
N VAL A 92 -8.08 -4.38 -6.73
CA VAL A 92 -7.45 -5.65 -7.09
C VAL A 92 -7.05 -5.57 -8.56
N ALA A 93 -5.76 -5.57 -8.83
CA ALA A 93 -5.23 -5.52 -10.19
C ALA A 93 -4.65 -6.88 -10.59
N GLY A 94 -5.09 -7.34 -11.76
CA GLY A 94 -4.64 -8.57 -12.35
C GLY A 94 -3.40 -8.42 -13.23
N ALA A 95 -2.97 -9.52 -13.83
CA ALA A 95 -1.75 -9.56 -14.64
C ALA A 95 -1.79 -8.68 -15.89
N GLN A 96 -2.98 -8.33 -16.37
CA GLN A 96 -3.18 -7.52 -17.56
C GLN A 96 -3.46 -6.05 -17.18
N PRO A 97 -2.87 -5.06 -17.90
CA PRO A 97 -2.90 -3.65 -17.50
C PRO A 97 -4.30 -2.99 -17.41
N ARG A 98 -5.34 -3.64 -17.93
CA ARG A 98 -6.72 -3.14 -17.94
C ARG A 98 -7.67 -3.96 -17.07
N THR A 99 -7.14 -4.95 -16.38
CA THR A 99 -7.95 -5.88 -15.59
C THR A 99 -7.77 -5.52 -14.13
N ALA A 100 -8.49 -4.48 -13.70
CA ALA A 100 -8.55 -4.07 -12.31
C ALA A 100 -10.01 -4.05 -11.87
N ARG A 101 -10.27 -4.65 -10.70
CA ARG A 101 -11.58 -4.67 -10.07
C ARG A 101 -11.49 -4.00 -8.73
N ARG A 102 -12.47 -3.15 -8.43
CA ARG A 102 -12.64 -2.58 -7.10
C ARG A 102 -13.56 -3.49 -6.30
N LEU A 103 -13.10 -3.91 -5.13
CA LEU A 103 -13.91 -4.54 -4.11
C LEU A 103 -14.33 -3.48 -3.08
N GLU A 104 -15.63 -3.35 -2.86
CA GLU A 104 -16.16 -2.58 -1.75
C GLU A 104 -16.06 -3.46 -0.49
N LEU A 105 -15.39 -2.98 0.56
CA LEU A 105 -15.14 -3.78 1.76
C LEU A 105 -16.38 -4.16 2.61
N PRO A 106 -17.58 -3.57 2.43
CA PRO A 106 -18.82 -4.17 2.93
C PRO A 106 -19.15 -5.52 2.29
N GLU A 107 -18.74 -5.79 1.04
CA GLU A 107 -19.03 -7.06 0.35
C GLU A 107 -18.13 -8.20 0.87
N LEU A 108 -16.91 -7.88 1.33
CA LEU A 108 -16.06 -8.83 2.07
C LEU A 108 -16.70 -9.31 3.39
N ARG A 109 -17.67 -8.55 3.95
CA ARG A 109 -18.43 -8.98 5.13
C ARG A 109 -19.34 -10.17 4.86
N ALA A 110 -19.87 -10.30 3.64
CA ALA A 110 -20.74 -11.42 3.29
C ALA A 110 -19.95 -12.73 3.23
N VAL A 111 -18.78 -12.68 2.57
CA VAL A 111 -17.96 -13.89 2.35
C VAL A 111 -17.30 -14.39 3.65
N ALA A 112 -16.91 -13.47 4.55
CA ALA A 112 -16.40 -13.85 5.88
C ALA A 112 -17.44 -14.49 6.81
N ILE A 113 -18.75 -14.28 6.57
CA ILE A 113 -19.83 -14.86 7.38
C ILE A 113 -20.26 -16.23 6.86
N ASP A 114 -20.21 -16.45 5.55
CA ASP A 114 -20.59 -17.74 4.92
C ASP A 114 -19.53 -18.85 5.10
N GLY A 115 -18.32 -18.52 5.56
CA GLY A 115 -17.24 -19.49 5.87
C GLY A 115 -17.36 -20.22 7.22
N ARG A 116 -18.51 -20.12 7.92
CA ARG A 116 -18.76 -20.79 9.20
C ARG A 116 -19.47 -22.14 9.04
#